data_AF-A0A7W1PWH5-F1
#
_entry.id   AF-A0A7W1PWH5-F1
#
_cell.length_a   1.000
_cell.length_b   1.000
_cell.length_c   1.000
_cell.angle_alpha   90.00
_cell.angle_beta   90.00
_cell.angle_gamma   90.00
#
_symmetry.space_group_name_H-M   'P 1'
#
loop_
_entity.id
_entity.type
_entity.pdbx_description
1 polymer ?
#
loop_
_entity_poly.entity_id
_entity_poly.type
_entity_poly.pdbx_seq_one_letter_code
_entity_poly.pdbx_strand_id
1 'polypeptide(L)'
;IPKHAKLNIGDTIVTSGASTIFPDGIMIGTIAEYKLKDGDNFFKIDINISTDFGKLGYVYVIKNLMSQEQLDLELKSQYDH
;
A
#
# COMPACT_ATOMS: atom_id res chain seq x y z
N ILE A 1 7.71 -4.03 2.19
CA ILE A 1 8.43 -3.17 3.17
C ILE A 1 9.91 -3.53 3.14
N PRO A 2 10.84 -2.55 3.10
CA PRO A 2 12.27 -2.83 3.05
C PRO A 2 12.75 -3.62 4.28
N LYS A 3 13.74 -4.48 4.07
CA LYS A 3 14.35 -5.38 5.08
C LYS A 3 14.77 -4.71 6.39
N HIS A 4 15.09 -3.42 6.36
CA HIS A 4 15.58 -2.67 7.51
C HIS A 4 14.46 -2.07 8.39
N ALA A 5 13.19 -2.19 7.99
CA ALA A 5 12.08 -1.81 8.84
C ALA A 5 11.94 -2.81 10.00
N LYS A 6 11.93 -2.30 11.23
CA LYS A 6 11.59 -3.10 12.42
C LYS A 6 10.08 -3.31 12.43
N LEU A 7 9.64 -4.53 12.18
CA LEU A 7 8.24 -4.94 12.19
C LEU A 7 8.01 -5.91 13.35
N ASN A 8 6.97 -5.70 14.14
CA ASN A 8 6.56 -6.60 15.20
C ASN A 8 5.11 -7.05 15.00
N ILE A 9 4.80 -8.27 15.44
CA ILE A 9 3.42 -8.77 15.49
C ILE A 9 2.62 -7.87 16.44
N GLY A 10 1.44 -7.43 15.99
CA GLY A 10 0.61 -6.47 16.71
C GLY A 10 0.84 -5.00 16.36
N ASP A 11 1.84 -4.67 15.56
CA ASP A 11 2.04 -3.29 15.09
C ASP A 11 0.85 -2.84 14.22
N THR A 12 0.47 -1.57 14.38
CA THR A 12 -0.64 -0.96 13.63
C THR A 12 -0.17 -0.48 12.27
N ILE A 13 -0.93 -0.83 11.23
CA ILE A 13 -0.69 -0.40 9.86
C ILE A 13 -1.65 0.72 9.51
N VAL A 14 -1.08 1.85 9.09
CA VAL A 14 -1.81 3.02 8.59
C VAL A 14 -1.31 3.39 7.19
N THR A 15 -2.18 3.98 6.37
CA THR A 15 -1.76 4.53 5.08
C THR A 15 -0.87 5.75 5.30
N SER A 16 0.32 5.73 4.71
CA SER A 16 1.33 6.80 4.87
C SER A 16 1.16 7.97 3.90
N GLY A 17 0.11 7.99 3.06
CA GLY A 17 -0.09 9.01 2.03
C GLY A 17 0.90 8.98 0.87
N ALA A 18 1.88 8.07 0.89
CA ALA A 18 2.86 7.92 -0.18
C ALA A 18 2.27 7.38 -1.49
N SER A 19 1.00 6.94 -1.47
CA SER A 19 0.27 6.53 -2.66
C SER A 19 -0.70 7.64 -3.06
N THR A 20 -0.59 8.13 -4.29
CA THR A 20 -1.57 9.05 -4.91
C THR A 20 -2.98 8.45 -4.99
N ILE A 21 -3.10 7.15 -4.71
CA ILE A 21 -4.33 6.36 -4.80
C ILE A 21 -4.98 6.17 -3.43
N PHE A 22 -4.29 6.38 -2.31
CA PHE A 22 -4.90 6.19 -0.98
C PHE A 22 -4.64 7.39 -0.09
N PRO A 23 -5.69 8.01 0.50
CA PRO A 23 -5.49 9.08 1.45
C PRO A 23 -4.71 8.55 2.66
N ASP A 24 -3.95 9.44 3.29
CA ASP A 24 -3.21 9.15 4.51
C ASP A 24 -4.13 8.99 5.73
N GLY A 25 -3.64 8.29 6.75
CA GLY A 25 -4.31 8.19 8.05
C GLY A 25 -5.46 7.18 8.12
N ILE A 26 -5.66 6.34 7.10
CA ILE A 26 -6.61 5.22 7.19
C ILE A 26 -5.95 4.07 7.95
N MET A 27 -6.55 3.66 9.06
CA MET A 27 -6.17 2.44 9.78
C MET A 27 -6.59 1.22 8.96
N ILE A 28 -5.61 0.40 8.58
CA ILE A 28 -5.86 -0.84 7.84
C ILE A 28 -6.08 -1.98 8.83
N GLY A 29 -5.21 -2.10 9.84
CA GLY A 29 -5.27 -3.20 10.79
C GLY A 29 -3.96 -3.42 11.53
N THR A 30 -3.76 -4.64 12.03
CA THR A 30 -2.56 -5.02 12.79
C THR A 30 -1.82 -6.20 12.15
N ILE A 31 -0.50 -6.25 12.34
CA ILE A 31 0.32 -7.36 11.82
C ILE A 31 -0.05 -8.65 12.54
N ALA A 32 -0.54 -9.64 11.79
CA ALA A 32 -0.82 -10.98 12.29
C ALA A 32 0.43 -11.87 12.19
N GLU A 33 1.11 -11.84 11.04
CA GLU A 33 2.33 -12.59 10.78
C GLU A 33 3.16 -11.84 9.74
N TYR A 34 4.49 -12.02 9.73
CA TYR A 34 5.32 -11.57 8.63
C TYR A 34 6.34 -12.64 8.26
N LYS A 35 6.53 -12.84 6.96
CA LYS A 35 7.46 -13.81 6.39
C LYS A 35 8.45 -13.08 5.51
N LEU A 36 9.73 -13.28 5.80
CA LEU A 36 10.81 -12.92 4.88
C LEU A 36 11.02 -14.11 3.96
N LYS A 37 10.74 -13.94 2.67
CA LYS A 37 11.07 -14.98 1.69
C LYS A 37 12.57 -14.86 1.40
N ASP A 38 13.32 -15.94 1.61
CA ASP A 38 14.75 -15.95 1.30
C ASP A 38 14.98 -15.61 -0.17
N GLY A 39 15.77 -14.56 -0.41
CA GLY A 39 16.03 -13.98 -1.75
C GLY A 39 15.25 -12.71 -2.08
N ASP A 40 14.12 -12.43 -1.42
CA ASP A 40 13.33 -11.21 -1.68
C ASP A 40 13.81 -10.05 -0.81
N ASN A 41 13.84 -8.83 -1.36
CA ASN A 41 14.14 -7.60 -0.61
C ASN A 41 12.92 -7.02 0.14
N PHE A 42 11.82 -7.76 0.16
CA PHE A 42 10.54 -7.32 0.69
C PHE A 42 9.98 -8.34 1.68
N PHE A 43 9.46 -7.83 2.80
CA PHE A 43 8.62 -8.64 3.71
C PHE A 43 7.24 -8.87 3.11
N LYS A 44 6.74 -10.11 3.20
CA LYS A 44 5.31 -10.40 3.12
C LYS A 44 4.71 -10.31 4.51
N ILE A 45 3.60 -9.62 4.65
CA ILE A 45 2.97 -9.34 5.94
C ILE A 45 1.51 -9.74 5.80
N ASP A 46 1.08 -10.65 6.67
CA ASP A 46 -0.31 -11.03 6.86
C ASP A 46 -0.91 -10.10 7.91
N ILE A 47 -2.05 -9.50 7.59
CA ILE A 47 -2.64 -8.38 8.36
C ILE A 47 -4.04 -8.79 8.81
N ASN A 48 -4.33 -8.58 10.10
CA ASN A 48 -5.69 -8.61 10.62
C ASN A 48 -6.35 -7.27 10.37
N ILE A 49 -7.22 -7.21 9.37
CA ILE A 49 -7.92 -5.98 8.98
C ILE A 49 -8.90 -5.60 10.09
N SER A 50 -8.81 -4.36 10.59
CA SER A 50 -9.71 -3.84 11.62
C SER A 50 -11.01 -3.26 11.06
N THR A 51 -11.10 -3.11 9.74
CA THR A 51 -12.28 -2.62 9.03
C THR A 51 -13.34 -3.71 8.91
N ASP A 52 -14.54 -3.45 9.42
CA ASP A 52 -15.72 -4.31 9.23
C ASP A 52 -16.33 -4.07 7.84
N PHE A 53 -15.95 -4.90 6.87
CA PHE A 53 -16.48 -4.80 5.51
C PHE A 53 -17.98 -5.11 5.42
N GLY A 54 -18.58 -5.75 6.43
CA GLY A 54 -20.02 -6.04 6.49
C GLY A 54 -20.87 -4.83 6.85
N LYS A 55 -20.26 -3.75 7.37
CA LYS A 55 -20.92 -2.49 7.75
C LYS A 55 -20.43 -1.28 6.95
N LEU A 56 -19.68 -1.49 5.86
CA LEU A 56 -19.21 -0.41 5.00
C LEU A 56 -20.38 0.30 4.30
N GLY A 57 -20.87 1.39 4.90
CA GLY A 57 -21.83 2.31 4.28
C GLY A 57 -21.18 3.33 3.33
N TYR A 58 -19.87 3.56 3.48
CA TYR A 58 -19.10 4.54 2.70
C TYR A 58 -17.90 3.86 2.05
N VAL A 59 -17.97 3.72 0.73
CA VAL A 59 -16.84 3.29 -0.11
C VAL A 59 -16.29 4.51 -0.84
N TYR A 60 -14.97 4.70 -0.78
CA TYR A 60 -14.30 5.76 -1.54
C TYR A 60 -13.86 5.18 -2.88
N VAL A 61 -14.44 5.67 -3.97
CA VAL A 61 -13.96 5.38 -5.33
C VAL A 61 -12.85 6.38 -5.65
N ILE A 62 -11.61 5.92 -5.59
CA ILE A 62 -10.46 6.77 -5.86
C ILE A 62 -10.14 6.70 -7.36
N LYS A 63 -10.55 7.73 -8.10
CA LYS A 63 -10.12 7.93 -9.49
C LYS A 63 -8.77 8.63 -9.47
N ASN A 64 -7.71 7.89 -9.77
CA ASN A 64 -6.40 8.49 -10.03
C ASN A 64 -6.45 9.18 -11.41
N LEU A 65 -6.71 10.49 -11.43
CA LEU A 65 -6.76 11.27 -12.67
C LEU A 65 -5.36 11.50 -13.28
N MET A 66 -4.30 11.37 -12.49
CA MET A 66 -2.90 11.55 -12.93
C MET A 66 -2.25 10.26 -13.42
N SER A 67 -2.89 9.09 -13.27
CA SER A 67 -2.32 7.83 -13.77
C SER A 67 -2.18 7.82 -15.29
N GLN A 68 -3.06 8.51 -16.02
CA GLN A 68 -2.94 8.66 -17.47
C GLN A 68 -1.76 9.56 -17.85
N GLU A 69 -1.65 10.75 -17.25
CA GLU A 69 -0.50 11.64 -17.51
C GLU A 69 0.83 10.97 -17.15
N GLN A 70 0.89 10.22 -16.05
CA GLN A 70 2.10 9.54 -15.64
C GLN A 70 2.48 8.42 -16.61
N LEU A 71 1.51 7.65 -17.11
CA LEU A 71 1.74 6.64 -18.15
C LEU A 71 2.21 7.28 -19.47
N ASP A 72 1.61 8.41 -19.85
CA ASP A 72 1.99 9.15 -21.06
C ASP A 72 3.39 9.75 -20.96
N LEU A 73 3.78 10.25 -19.77
CA LEU A 73 5.12 10.77 -19.50
C LEU A 73 6.18 9.66 -19.50
N GLU A 74 5.87 8.49 -18.92
CA GLU A 74 6.75 7.32 -18.95
C GLU A 74 6.91 6.77 -20.38
N LEU A 75 5.82 6.68 -21.15
CA LEU A 75 5.87 6.32 -22.56
C LEU A 75 6.73 7.30 -23.37
N LYS A 76 6.53 8.62 -23.21
CA LYS A 76 7.36 9.62 -23.88
C LYS A 76 8.83 9.53 -23.52
N SER A 77 9.15 9.34 -22.24
CA SER A 77 10.54 9.22 -21.79
C SER A 77 11.24 7.96 -22.33
N GLN A 78 10.49 6.94 -22.72
CA GLN A 78 11.02 5.69 -23.27
C GLN A 78 11.24 5.73 -24.79
N TYR A 79 10.54 6.62 -25.50
CA TYR A 79 10.73 6.86 -26.94
C TYR A 79 11.84 7.87 -27.26
N ASP A 80 12.33 8.63 -26.28
CA ASP A 80 13.40 9.64 -26.44
C ASP A 80 14.82 9.03 -26.26
N HIS A 81 14.96 7.71 -26.36
CA HIS A 81 16.22 6.95 -26.45
C HIS A 81 16.26 6.13 -27.74
#